data_AF-A0A920AJG2-F1
#
_entry.id   AF-A0A920AJG2-F1
#
_cell.length_a   1.000
_cell.length_b   1.000
_cell.length_c   1.000
_cell.angle_alpha   90.00
_cell.angle_beta   90.00
_cell.angle_gamma   90.00
#
_symmetry.space_group_name_H-M   'P 1'
#
loop_
_entity.id
_entity.type
_entity.pdbx_description
1 polymer ?
#
loop_
_entity_poly.entity_id
_entity_poly.type
_entity_poly.pdbx_seq_one_letter_code
_entity_poly.pdbx_strand_id
1 'polypeptide(L)' 'MNFDFSEEQQMVRDSIARFVQDDYDWDTRKAIVASDQGMSRDNWQLFAELGWLSIPFAEEHGGFGGNMSICQW' A
#
# COMPACT_ATOMS: atom_id res chain seq x y z
N MET A 1 25.47 6.85 -4.18
CA MET A 1 24.00 6.99 -4.03
C MET A 1 23.52 5.67 -3.50
N ASN A 2 22.89 5.65 -2.32
CA ASN A 2 22.42 4.41 -1.72
C ASN A 2 21.03 4.14 -2.29
N PHE A 3 20.87 3.04 -3.03
CA PHE A 3 19.61 2.66 -3.68
C PHE A 3 18.83 1.62 -2.87
N ASP A 4 19.36 1.25 -1.69
CA ASP A 4 18.71 0.34 -0.77
C ASP A 4 17.56 1.07 -0.06
N PHE A 5 16.46 0.35 0.12
CA PHE A 5 15.32 0.83 0.89
C PHE A 5 15.74 1.09 2.35
N SER A 6 15.13 2.11 2.98
CA SER A 6 15.22 2.23 4.44
C SER A 6 14.56 1.03 5.12
N GLU A 7 14.90 0.78 6.38
CA GLU A 7 14.27 -0.27 7.17
C GLU A 7 12.74 -0.08 7.24
N GLU A 8 12.26 1.16 7.40
CA GLU A 8 10.83 1.45 7.39
C GLU A 8 10.18 1.15 6.03
N GLN A 9 10.84 1.52 4.93
CA GLN A 9 10.34 1.22 3.59
C GLN A 9 10.26 -0.29 3.34
N GLN A 10 11.21 -1.07 3.88
CA GLN A 10 11.20 -2.52 3.81
C GLN A 10 10.04 -3.11 4.61
N MET A 11 9.81 -2.63 5.84
CA MET A 11 8.68 -3.05 6.66
C MET A 11 7.33 -2.77 5.98
N VAL A 12 7.18 -1.59 5.39
CA VAL A 12 5.97 -1.22 4.65
C VAL A 12 5.76 -2.16 3.46
N ARG A 13 6.79 -2.40 2.64
CA ARG A 13 6.70 -3.32 1.50
C ARG A 13 6.29 -4.72 1.93
N ASP A 14 6.90 -5.25 2.98
CA ASP A 14 6.60 -6.59 3.47
C ASP A 14 5.19 -6.68 4.06
N SER A 15 4.67 -5.59 4.67
CA SER A 15 3.28 -5.52 5.13
C SER A 15 2.26 -5.53 3.99
N ILE A 16 2.54 -4.81 2.89
CA ILE A 16 1.69 -4.79 1.69
C ILE A 16 1.67 -6.18 1.05
N ALA A 17 2.85 -6.80 0.91
CA ALA A 17 2.97 -8.13 0.32
C ALA A 17 2.14 -9.17 1.09
N ARG A 18 2.17 -9.11 2.42
CA ARG A 18 1.37 -10.00 3.27
C ARG A 18 -0.13 -9.79 3.09
N PHE A 19 -0.60 -8.54 3.12
CA PHE A 19 -2.01 -8.24 2.89
C PHE A 19 -2.50 -8.73 1.53
N VAL A 20 -1.70 -8.57 0.47
CA VAL A 20 -2.09 -9.06 -0.86
C VAL A 20 -2.18 -10.59 -0.89
N GLN A 21 -1.30 -11.29 -0.19
CA GLN A 21 -1.31 -12.75 -0.10
C GLN A 21 -2.50 -13.28 0.72
N ASP A 22 -2.82 -12.62 1.84
CA ASP A 22 -3.76 -13.15 2.83
C ASP A 22 -5.20 -12.67 2.59
N ASP A 23 -5.39 -11.42 2.18
CA ASP A 23 -6.69 -10.73 2.23
C ASP A 23 -7.15 -10.13 0.88
N TYR A 24 -6.30 -10.18 -0.15
CA TYR A 24 -6.57 -9.49 -1.43
C TYR A 24 -6.30 -10.37 -2.65
N ASP A 25 -6.86 -11.57 -2.63
CA ASP A 25 -6.78 -12.51 -3.74
C ASP A 25 -7.56 -12.05 -5.00
N TRP A 26 -7.41 -12.83 -6.07
CA TRP A 26 -7.99 -12.50 -7.37
C TRP A 26 -9.53 -12.40 -7.34
N ASP A 27 -10.20 -13.28 -6.60
CA ASP A 27 -11.66 -13.31 -6.55
C ASP A 27 -12.20 -12.14 -5.72
N THR A 28 -11.56 -11.83 -4.59
CA THR A 28 -11.82 -10.64 -3.78
C THR A 28 -11.67 -9.37 -4.61
N ARG A 29 -10.57 -9.25 -5.35
CA ARG A 29 -10.31 -8.09 -6.23
C ARG A 29 -11.36 -7.94 -7.33
N LYS A 30 -11.81 -9.03 -7.95
CA LYS A 30 -12.88 -9.00 -8.96
C LYS A 30 -14.20 -8.54 -8.35
N ALA A 31 -14.57 -9.09 -7.19
CA ALA A 31 -15.81 -8.74 -6.50
C ALA A 31 -15.84 -7.25 -6.13
N ILE A 32 -14.74 -6.71 -5.60
CA ILE A 32 -14.64 -5.29 -5.24
C ILE A 32 -14.83 -4.39 -6.45
N VAL A 33 -14.20 -4.69 -7.60
CA VAL A 33 -14.37 -3.85 -8.80
C VAL A 33 -15.73 -4.00 -9.45
N ALA A 34 -16.38 -5.14 -9.31
CA ALA A 34 -17.75 -5.32 -9.76
C ALA A 34 -18.79 -4.62 -8.85
N SER A 35 -18.40 -4.16 -7.66
CA SER A 35 -19.29 -3.44 -6.74
C SER A 35 -19.62 -2.04 -7.25
N ASP A 36 -20.74 -1.47 -6.79
CA ASP A 36 -21.18 -0.12 -7.16
C ASP A 36 -20.14 0.97 -6.84
N GLN A 37 -19.33 0.78 -5.80
CA GLN A 37 -18.28 1.75 -5.44
C GLN A 37 -16.94 1.47 -6.17
N GLY A 38 -16.77 0.29 -6.77
CA GLY A 38 -15.52 -0.14 -7.40
C GLY A 38 -14.32 -0.27 -6.44
N MET A 39 -14.56 -0.07 -5.14
CA MET A 39 -13.55 -0.05 -4.08
C MET A 39 -14.14 -0.59 -2.77
N SER A 40 -13.28 -1.14 -1.90
CA SER A 40 -13.64 -1.49 -0.53
C SER A 40 -13.29 -0.33 0.40
N ARG A 41 -14.29 0.28 1.04
CA ARG A 41 -14.06 1.34 2.04
C ARG A 41 -13.26 0.84 3.22
N ASP A 42 -13.50 -0.40 3.64
CA ASP A 42 -12.80 -1.00 4.77
C ASP A 42 -11.31 -1.17 4.45
N ASN A 43 -10.98 -1.58 3.22
CA ASN A 43 -9.58 -1.69 2.79
C ASN A 43 -8.93 -0.30 2.72
N TRP A 44 -9.63 0.71 2.19
CA TRP A 44 -9.13 2.09 2.17
C TRP A 44 -8.89 2.66 3.56
N GLN A 45 -9.76 2.34 4.51
CA GLN A 45 -9.60 2.70 5.92
C GLN A 45 -8.37 2.00 6.53
N LEU A 46 -8.22 0.70 6.28
CA LEU A 46 -7.04 -0.06 6.70
C LEU A 46 -5.74 0.54 6.14
N PHE A 47 -5.72 0.91 4.86
CA PHE A 47 -4.54 1.52 4.24
C PHE A 47 -4.18 2.86 4.87
N ALA A 48 -5.18 3.65 5.30
CA ALA A 48 -4.97 4.90 6.01
C ALA A 48 -4.39 4.65 7.42
N GLU A 49 -4.91 3.67 8.14
CA GLU A 49 -4.45 3.29 9.48
C GLU A 49 -3.02 2.74 9.48
N LEU A 50 -2.66 1.97 8.47
CA LEU A 50 -1.30 1.45 8.27
C LEU A 50 -0.34 2.49 7.68
N GLY A 51 -0.81 3.71 7.37
CA GLY A 51 0.00 4.79 6.81
C GLY A 51 0.40 4.56 5.35
N TRP A 52 -0.18 3.59 4.66
CA TRP A 52 0.19 3.28 3.27
C TRP A 52 -0.14 4.41 2.30
N LEU A 53 -1.16 5.20 2.62
CA LEU A 53 -1.56 6.34 1.80
C LEU A 53 -0.60 7.53 1.89
N SER A 54 0.25 7.59 2.92
CA SER A 54 1.23 8.67 3.06
C SER A 54 2.55 8.39 2.32
N ILE A 55 2.73 7.16 1.85
CA ILE A 55 3.96 6.69 1.22
C ILE A 55 4.47 7.59 0.07
N PRO A 56 3.64 8.00 -0.92
CA PRO A 56 4.14 8.78 -2.06
C PRO A 56 4.46 10.24 -1.73
N PHE A 57 4.16 10.70 -0.51
CA PHE A 57 4.36 12.09 -0.11
C PHE A 57 5.73 12.27 0.56
N ALA A 58 6.30 13.47 0.42
CA ALA A 58 7.54 13.83 1.10
C ALA A 58 7.35 13.89 2.63
N GLU A 59 8.43 13.65 3.38
CA GLU A 59 8.43 13.71 4.85
C GLU A 59 8.00 15.08 5.39
N GLU A 60 8.31 16.16 4.69
CA GLU A 60 7.87 17.52 5.03
C GLU A 60 6.33 17.70 5.03
N HIS A 61 5.61 16.77 4.40
CA HIS A 61 4.16 16.71 4.36
C HIS A 61 3.59 15.54 5.19
N GLY A 62 4.42 14.89 6.00
CA GLY A 62 4.05 13.73 6.81
C GLY A 62 4.00 12.41 6.03
N GLY A 63 4.65 12.33 4.87
CA GLY A 63 4.80 11.10 4.09
C GLY A 63 6.11 10.35 4.33
N PHE A 64 6.29 9.20 3.68
CA PHE A 64 7.50 8.37 3.83
C PHE A 64 8.57 8.61 2.75
N GLY A 65 8.38 9.61 1.89
CA GLY A 65 9.29 9.91 0.79
C GLY A 65 9.46 8.74 -0.19
N GLY A 66 8.48 7.83 -0.23
CA GLY A 66 8.52 6.65 -1.08
C GLY A 66 8.33 7.04 -2.54
N ASN A 67 9.32 6.71 -3.37
CA ASN A 67 9.18 6.82 -4.83
C ASN A 67 8.38 5.63 -5.39
N MET A 68 8.07 5.60 -6.69
CA MET A 68 7.30 4.51 -7.32
C MET A 68 7.96 3.10 -7.22
N SER A 69 9.19 2.99 -6.70
CA SER A 69 9.97 1.74 -6.65
C SER A 69 9.49 0.72 -5.61
N ILE A 70 8.68 1.13 -4.65
CA ILE A 70 8.03 0.27 -3.65
C ILE A 70 6.83 -0.48 -4.24
N CYS A 71 6.27 0.01 -5.34
CA CYS A 71 5.26 -0.67 -6.15
C CYS A 71 5.93 -1.31 -7.37
N GLN A 72 6.88 -2.25 -7.16
CA GLN A 72 7.33 -3.07 -8.29
C GLN A 72 6.22 -4.07 -8.62
N TRP A 73 5.62 -3.92 -9.80
CA TRP A 73 4.66 -4.86 -10.37
C TRP A 73 5.33 -6.15 -10.80
#